data_AF-A0A6N9ABK4-F1
#
_entry.id   AF-A0A6N9ABK4-F1
#
_cell.length_a   1.000
_cell.length_b   1.000
_cell.length_c   1.000
_cell.angle_alpha   90.00
_cell.angle_beta   90.00
_cell.angle_gamma   90.00
#
_symmetry.space_group_name_H-M   'P 1'
#
loop_
_entity.id
_entity.type
_entity.pdbx_description
1 polymer ?
#
loop_
_entity_poly.entity_id
_entity_poly.type
_entity_poly.pdbx_seq_one_letter_code
_entity_poly.pdbx_strand_id
1 'polypeptide(L)'
;TSPSRHTAPGPRDRAWVEVRSAAIRSNLERVRAVVGGAARIIPMVKADGYGLGVGRVVAALGPARPFGYGVATVGEGLELLRLGVREPVMLYSPVLPAELRGAVRAGLVPAISDLPGLATLRRLGEESDRAARIPFQIEVDTGMGRAGFGLHQPGWWGEVRRARGRGLRLFGVFTHLHSADRADPDPARRQIERFDRFVESAGGIPPDALLHCANSAGALRLGSRTANAVRPGIYLYGAPVAPRGSAPADCPPPDPVISVRARVVLARDVPSGATLGYGATYRSGEPERWATAAIGYGDGLPRVLGNRGWAIAGGERVPIVGRISMDTTVLRTGGDVGAGDVVTFVGRQGDAELPLAAVADLAKTIPYEILTGLSRRLPRITV
;
A
#
# COMPACT_ATOMS: atom_id res chain seq x y z
N THR A 1 2.07 18.57 49.03
CA THR A 1 2.54 17.61 48.00
C THR A 1 2.02 18.06 46.65
N SER A 2 2.89 18.22 45.64
CA SER A 2 2.44 18.57 44.29
C SER A 2 1.93 17.31 43.58
N PRO A 3 0.79 17.32 42.85
CA PRO A 3 0.36 16.17 42.07
C PRO A 3 1.41 15.80 41.03
N SER A 4 1.81 14.53 41.01
CA SER A 4 2.68 14.01 39.96
C SER A 4 2.02 14.24 38.61
N ARG A 5 2.61 15.10 37.77
CA ARG A 5 2.15 15.28 36.39
C ARG A 5 2.34 13.95 35.66
N HIS A 6 1.26 13.21 35.46
CA HIS A 6 1.24 12.04 34.59
C HIS A 6 1.52 12.51 33.16
N THR A 7 2.81 12.52 32.79
CA THR A 7 3.24 12.74 31.43
C THR A 7 2.61 11.67 30.56
N ALA A 8 1.83 12.06 29.56
CA ALA A 8 1.26 11.12 28.61
C ALA A 8 2.40 10.30 27.96
N PRO A 9 2.25 8.97 27.82
CA PRO A 9 3.33 8.12 27.34
C PRO A 9 3.82 8.57 25.97
N GLY A 10 5.13 8.67 25.83
CA GLY A 10 5.81 9.08 24.63
C GLY A 10 5.62 8.07 23.48
N PRO A 11 5.76 8.51 22.22
CA PRO A 11 5.52 7.67 21.06
C PRO A 11 6.58 6.56 20.87
N ARG A 12 7.61 6.46 21.73
CA ARG A 12 8.67 5.43 21.69
C ARG A 12 8.76 4.59 22.98
N ASP A 13 7.74 4.66 23.84
CA ASP A 13 7.75 4.08 25.18
C ASP A 13 7.35 2.60 25.19
N ARG A 14 6.57 2.16 24.19
CA ARG A 14 6.12 0.77 24.02
C ARG A 14 6.54 0.18 22.68
N ALA A 15 5.83 0.50 21.61
CA ALA A 15 6.09 0.00 20.26
C ALA A 15 5.57 1.02 19.23
N TRP A 16 6.28 1.18 18.11
CA TRP A 16 6.03 2.24 17.13
C TRP A 16 6.44 1.88 15.71
N VAL A 17 5.97 2.69 14.75
CA VAL A 17 6.38 2.62 13.35
C VAL A 17 7.12 3.91 13.01
N GLU A 18 8.37 3.80 12.57
CA GLU A 18 9.13 4.89 11.99
C GLU A 18 8.87 4.94 10.49
N VAL A 19 8.64 6.13 9.93
CA VAL A 19 8.26 6.36 8.53
C VAL A 19 9.22 7.36 7.91
N ARG A 20 10.11 6.88 7.03
CA ARG A 20 11.13 7.65 6.33
C ARG A 20 10.51 8.40 5.16
N SER A 21 10.00 9.61 5.39
CA SER A 21 9.36 10.43 4.33
C SER A 21 10.31 10.76 3.17
N ALA A 22 11.64 10.77 3.42
CA ALA A 22 12.63 10.91 2.36
C ALA A 22 12.69 9.67 1.43
N ALA A 23 12.54 8.45 1.96
CA ALA A 23 12.50 7.23 1.15
C ALA A 23 11.24 7.16 0.27
N ILE A 24 10.09 7.64 0.76
CA ILE A 24 8.86 7.74 -0.05
C ILE A 24 9.08 8.65 -1.28
N ARG A 25 9.77 9.79 -1.10
CA ARG A 25 10.15 10.69 -2.21
C ARG A 25 11.14 10.04 -3.17
N SER A 26 12.20 9.43 -2.64
CA SER A 26 13.19 8.70 -3.44
C SER A 26 12.52 7.64 -4.32
N ASN A 27 11.62 6.83 -3.75
CA ASN A 27 10.87 5.80 -4.48
C ASN A 27 9.93 6.38 -5.55
N LEU A 28 9.35 7.57 -5.33
CA LEU A 28 8.56 8.25 -6.36
C LEU A 28 9.44 8.73 -7.53
N GLU A 29 10.61 9.32 -7.24
CA GLU A 29 11.53 9.81 -8.28
C GLU A 29 12.24 8.67 -9.02
N ARG A 30 12.50 7.52 -8.35
CA ARG A 30 12.90 6.26 -9.01
C ARG A 30 11.84 5.81 -10.03
N VAL A 31 10.55 5.87 -9.68
CA VAL A 31 9.47 5.59 -10.64
C VAL A 31 9.47 6.62 -11.78
N ARG A 32 9.60 7.93 -11.49
CA ARG A 32 9.65 8.99 -12.51
C ARG A 32 10.79 8.80 -13.50
N ALA A 33 11.97 8.40 -13.03
CA ALA A 33 13.13 8.13 -13.87
C ALA A 33 12.87 6.99 -14.86
N VAL A 34 12.21 5.90 -14.42
CA VAL A 34 11.91 4.73 -15.27
C VAL A 34 10.76 5.01 -16.26
N VAL A 35 9.71 5.72 -15.85
CA VAL A 35 8.53 5.97 -16.73
C VAL A 35 8.68 7.20 -17.64
N GLY A 36 9.73 8.01 -17.43
CA GLY A 36 9.99 9.24 -18.17
C GLY A 36 9.07 10.41 -17.80
N GLY A 37 9.55 11.64 -18.05
CA GLY A 37 8.87 12.87 -17.64
C GLY A 37 7.51 13.15 -18.31
N ALA A 38 7.17 12.44 -19.39
CA ALA A 38 5.89 12.58 -20.08
C ALA A 38 4.73 11.84 -19.38
N ALA A 39 5.02 10.76 -18.63
CA ALA A 39 4.00 9.94 -18.00
C ALA A 39 3.44 10.59 -16.73
N ARG A 40 2.11 10.61 -16.57
CA ARG A 40 1.44 11.13 -15.38
C ARG A 40 1.52 10.11 -14.24
N ILE A 41 2.11 10.49 -13.11
CA ILE A 41 2.23 9.61 -11.94
C ILE A 41 1.08 9.84 -10.97
N ILE A 42 0.40 8.75 -10.58
CA ILE A 42 -0.74 8.74 -9.68
C ILE A 42 -0.42 7.85 -8.45
N PRO A 43 0.15 8.39 -7.37
CA PRO A 43 0.42 7.63 -6.16
C PRO A 43 -0.86 7.04 -5.55
N MET A 44 -0.85 5.72 -5.32
CA MET A 44 -1.95 5.01 -4.67
C MET A 44 -1.80 5.16 -3.15
N VAL A 45 -2.69 5.93 -2.52
CA VAL A 45 -2.62 6.30 -1.08
C VAL A 45 -3.80 5.77 -0.25
N LYS A 46 -4.60 4.86 -0.83
CA LYS A 46 -5.62 4.05 -0.14
C LYS A 46 -5.09 3.31 1.10
N ALA A 47 -6.01 2.84 1.93
CA ALA A 47 -5.81 2.17 3.21
C ALA A 47 -4.90 2.97 4.14
N ASP A 48 -5.27 4.23 4.43
CA ASP A 48 -4.50 5.16 5.29
C ASP A 48 -3.03 5.32 4.85
N GLY A 49 -2.80 5.54 3.55
CA GLY A 49 -1.46 5.60 2.98
C GLY A 49 -0.69 4.30 3.19
N TYR A 50 -1.34 3.15 2.92
CA TYR A 50 -0.82 1.80 3.21
C TYR A 50 -0.42 1.66 4.69
N GLY A 51 -1.28 2.08 5.60
CA GLY A 51 -1.11 2.00 7.05
C GLY A 51 -0.08 2.96 7.64
N LEU A 52 0.48 3.91 6.87
CA LEU A 52 1.52 4.84 7.36
C LEU A 52 0.96 6.21 7.81
N GLY A 53 -0.34 6.43 7.66
CA GLY A 53 -0.99 7.72 7.89
C GLY A 53 -1.04 8.53 6.60
N VAL A 54 -2.20 8.60 5.95
CA VAL A 54 -2.37 9.25 4.63
C VAL A 54 -1.87 10.69 4.62
N GLY A 55 -2.09 11.45 5.70
CA GLY A 55 -1.54 12.81 5.86
C GLY A 55 0.00 12.88 5.81
N ARG A 56 0.72 11.92 6.40
CA ARG A 56 2.20 11.85 6.32
C ARG A 56 2.67 11.52 4.91
N VAL A 57 1.95 10.62 4.25
CA VAL A 57 2.26 10.16 2.89
C VAL A 57 2.01 11.27 1.86
N VAL A 58 0.89 11.97 1.97
CA VAL A 58 0.56 13.14 1.13
C VAL A 58 1.58 14.26 1.36
N ALA A 59 1.91 14.59 2.61
CA ALA A 59 2.95 15.58 2.91
C ALA A 59 4.34 15.19 2.38
N ALA A 60 4.66 13.89 2.34
CA ALA A 60 5.90 13.39 1.73
C ALA A 60 5.89 13.54 0.20
N LEU A 61 4.78 13.21 -0.47
CA LEU A 61 4.65 13.18 -1.93
C LEU A 61 4.38 14.57 -2.56
N GLY A 62 3.69 15.47 -1.85
CA GLY A 62 3.23 16.77 -2.37
C GLY A 62 4.30 17.64 -3.03
N PRO A 63 5.54 17.77 -2.48
CA PRO A 63 6.61 18.54 -3.11
C PRO A 63 6.97 18.08 -4.53
N ALA A 64 6.75 16.81 -4.85
CA ALA A 64 7.01 16.22 -6.17
C ALA A 64 5.87 16.42 -7.18
N ARG A 65 4.77 17.08 -6.78
CA ARG A 65 3.60 17.44 -7.59
C ARG A 65 3.12 16.28 -8.49
N PRO A 66 2.66 15.16 -7.92
CA PRO A 66 2.04 14.09 -8.69
C PRO A 66 0.82 14.62 -9.46
N PHE A 67 0.40 13.92 -10.51
CA PHE A 67 -0.77 14.35 -11.29
C PHE A 67 -2.06 14.29 -10.48
N GLY A 68 -2.16 13.36 -9.53
CA GLY A 68 -3.32 13.12 -8.68
C GLY A 68 -3.09 11.93 -7.76
N TYR A 69 -4.06 11.62 -6.91
CA TYR A 69 -3.94 10.56 -5.90
C TYR A 69 -5.01 9.48 -6.09
N GLY A 70 -4.63 8.21 -5.93
CA GLY A 70 -5.52 7.06 -6.07
C GLY A 70 -5.98 6.49 -4.73
N VAL A 71 -7.29 6.42 -4.52
CA VAL A 71 -7.95 5.88 -3.31
C VAL A 71 -8.94 4.76 -3.67
N ALA A 72 -9.41 4.03 -2.66
CA ALA A 72 -10.36 2.93 -2.81
C ALA A 72 -11.80 3.29 -2.39
N THR A 73 -12.00 4.29 -1.52
CA THR A 73 -13.32 4.64 -0.98
C THR A 73 -13.60 6.15 -1.01
N VAL A 74 -14.88 6.52 -1.00
CA VAL A 74 -15.31 7.93 -0.91
C VAL A 74 -14.83 8.58 0.40
N GLY A 75 -14.74 7.81 1.50
CA GLY A 75 -14.24 8.28 2.80
C GLY A 75 -12.78 8.73 2.74
N GLU A 76 -11.90 7.92 2.15
CA GLU A 76 -10.48 8.29 1.91
C GLU A 76 -10.35 9.49 0.96
N GLY A 77 -11.21 9.57 -0.06
CA GLY A 77 -11.23 10.72 -0.97
C GLY A 77 -11.59 12.02 -0.26
N LEU A 78 -12.59 11.98 0.64
CA LEU A 78 -12.93 13.10 1.51
C LEU A 78 -11.83 13.44 2.51
N GLU A 79 -11.03 12.48 2.95
CA GLU A 79 -9.88 12.72 3.84
C GLU A 79 -8.76 13.49 3.13
N LEU A 80 -8.42 13.14 1.89
CA LEU A 80 -7.49 13.91 1.05
C LEU A 80 -7.93 15.38 0.88
N LEU A 81 -9.22 15.62 0.64
CA LEU A 81 -9.76 16.97 0.51
C LEU A 81 -9.68 17.76 1.83
N ARG A 82 -9.91 17.12 2.99
CA ARG A 82 -9.70 17.74 4.32
C ARG A 82 -8.22 18.05 4.61
N LEU A 83 -7.30 17.27 4.04
CA LEU A 83 -5.86 17.52 4.09
C LEU A 83 -5.40 18.62 3.12
N GLY A 84 -6.31 19.26 2.38
CA GLY A 84 -6.03 20.38 1.50
C GLY A 84 -5.47 20.00 0.12
N VAL A 85 -5.54 18.72 -0.27
CA VAL A 85 -5.17 18.24 -1.61
C VAL A 85 -6.02 18.94 -2.67
N ARG A 86 -5.36 19.44 -3.73
CA ARG A 86 -6.02 20.16 -4.84
C ARG A 86 -5.91 19.41 -6.17
N GLU A 87 -5.00 18.45 -6.23
CA GLU A 87 -4.79 17.53 -7.33
C GLU A 87 -5.98 16.55 -7.44
N PRO A 88 -6.35 16.10 -8.65
CA PRO A 88 -7.40 15.09 -8.86
C PRO A 88 -7.30 13.88 -7.93
N VAL A 89 -8.39 13.58 -7.22
CA VAL A 89 -8.51 12.39 -6.37
C VAL A 89 -9.40 11.36 -7.08
N MET A 90 -8.84 10.18 -7.35
CA MET A 90 -9.44 9.14 -8.20
C MET A 90 -9.81 7.91 -7.37
N LEU A 91 -11.06 7.45 -7.53
CA LEU A 91 -11.59 6.25 -6.89
C LEU A 91 -11.35 5.05 -7.81
N TYR A 92 -10.54 4.10 -7.36
CA TYR A 92 -10.15 2.89 -8.11
C TYR A 92 -10.89 1.61 -7.65
N SER A 93 -11.95 1.76 -6.86
CA SER A 93 -12.96 0.71 -6.64
C SER A 93 -14.27 1.15 -7.30
N PRO A 94 -15.10 0.21 -7.81
CA PRO A 94 -16.50 0.49 -8.03
C PRO A 94 -17.17 0.98 -6.74
N VAL A 95 -18.04 1.98 -6.86
CA VAL A 95 -18.84 2.52 -5.74
C VAL A 95 -20.32 2.28 -6.00
N LEU A 96 -21.13 2.13 -4.96
CA LEU A 96 -22.57 1.92 -5.14
C LEU A 96 -23.23 3.16 -5.77
N PRO A 97 -24.33 3.00 -6.55
CA PRO A 97 -25.07 4.13 -7.13
C PRO A 97 -25.47 5.24 -6.13
N ALA A 98 -25.71 4.87 -4.87
CA ALA A 98 -25.98 5.83 -3.78
C ALA A 98 -24.73 6.64 -3.36
N GLU A 99 -23.57 6.00 -3.30
CA GLU A 99 -22.29 6.63 -2.94
C GLU A 99 -21.75 7.52 -4.07
N LEU A 100 -22.04 7.17 -5.33
CA LEU A 100 -21.60 7.90 -6.52
C LEU A 100 -22.02 9.38 -6.48
N ARG A 101 -23.24 9.68 -6.01
CA ARG A 101 -23.72 11.06 -5.81
C ARG A 101 -22.94 11.79 -4.70
N GLY A 102 -22.40 11.08 -3.71
CA GLY A 102 -21.46 11.62 -2.73
C GLY A 102 -20.11 11.97 -3.37
N ALA A 103 -19.49 11.02 -4.08
CA ALA A 103 -18.22 11.19 -4.77
C ALA A 103 -18.24 12.36 -5.77
N VAL A 104 -19.27 12.42 -6.63
CA VAL A 104 -19.46 13.50 -7.62
C VAL A 104 -19.59 14.86 -6.94
N ARG A 105 -20.40 14.99 -5.87
CA ARG A 105 -20.56 16.26 -5.16
C ARG A 105 -19.24 16.72 -4.55
N ALA A 106 -18.45 15.81 -3.96
CA ALA A 106 -17.12 16.08 -3.44
C ALA A 106 -16.05 16.39 -4.51
N GLY A 107 -16.35 16.24 -5.81
CA GLY A 107 -15.39 16.49 -6.89
C GLY A 107 -14.38 15.37 -7.12
N LEU A 108 -14.61 14.19 -6.54
CA LEU A 108 -13.80 13.00 -6.79
C LEU A 108 -14.05 12.47 -8.21
N VAL A 109 -13.07 11.77 -8.78
CA VAL A 109 -13.19 11.10 -10.08
C VAL A 109 -13.56 9.62 -9.87
N PRO A 110 -14.83 9.21 -10.05
CA PRO A 110 -15.22 7.80 -9.94
C PRO A 110 -14.72 6.96 -11.12
N ALA A 111 -14.28 5.74 -10.83
CA ALA A 111 -14.26 4.65 -11.81
C ALA A 111 -15.68 4.08 -12.00
N ILE A 112 -16.06 3.87 -13.26
CA ILE A 112 -17.29 3.18 -13.66
C ILE A 112 -16.91 1.85 -14.30
N SER A 113 -17.57 0.77 -13.88
CA SER A 113 -17.29 -0.61 -14.29
C SER A 113 -18.45 -1.30 -15.01
N ASP A 114 -19.65 -0.71 -14.99
CA ASP A 114 -20.88 -1.34 -15.48
C ASP A 114 -21.88 -0.32 -16.07
N LEU A 115 -22.89 -0.83 -16.77
CA LEU A 115 -23.94 0.01 -17.35
C LEU A 115 -24.87 0.66 -16.30
N PRO A 116 -25.26 0.01 -15.18
CA PRO A 116 -26.01 0.66 -14.09
C PRO A 116 -25.29 1.85 -13.45
N GLY A 117 -23.98 1.76 -13.21
CA GLY A 117 -23.15 2.86 -12.75
C GLY A 117 -23.07 3.99 -13.78
N LEU A 118 -22.87 3.66 -15.06
CA LEU A 118 -22.87 4.64 -16.16
C LEU A 118 -24.22 5.36 -16.30
N ALA A 119 -25.34 4.64 -16.22
CA ALA A 119 -26.69 5.22 -16.28
C ALA A 119 -26.97 6.13 -15.07
N THR A 120 -26.46 5.78 -13.89
CA THR A 120 -26.55 6.64 -12.70
C THR A 120 -25.68 7.89 -12.85
N LEU A 121 -24.45 7.76 -13.36
CA LEU A 121 -23.60 8.89 -13.65
C LEU A 121 -24.22 9.84 -14.68
N ARG A 122 -24.86 9.31 -15.73
CA ARG A 122 -25.58 10.11 -16.73
C ARG A 122 -26.69 10.95 -16.12
N ARG A 123 -27.55 10.35 -15.28
CA ARG A 123 -28.56 11.10 -14.51
C ARG A 123 -27.91 12.21 -13.68
N LEU A 124 -26.83 11.91 -12.95
CA LEU A 124 -26.09 12.94 -12.18
C LEU A 124 -25.48 14.05 -13.04
N GLY A 125 -25.15 13.79 -14.31
CA GLY A 125 -24.67 14.80 -15.27
C GLY A 125 -25.79 15.61 -15.93
N GLU A 126 -26.97 15.03 -16.08
CA GLU A 126 -28.20 15.68 -16.58
C GLU A 126 -28.91 16.47 -15.46
N GLU A 127 -28.73 16.07 -14.20
CA GLU A 127 -29.17 16.75 -12.95
C GLU A 127 -28.27 17.93 -12.51
N SER A 128 -27.16 18.24 -13.21
CA SER A 128 -26.12 19.13 -12.66
C SER A 128 -25.97 20.49 -13.35
N ASP A 129 -26.35 21.55 -12.62
CA ASP A 129 -26.10 22.97 -12.96
C ASP A 129 -24.62 23.38 -12.94
N ARG A 130 -23.68 22.42 -12.94
CA ARG A 130 -22.24 22.70 -12.90
C ARG A 130 -21.73 23.11 -14.28
N ALA A 131 -21.22 24.34 -14.36
CA ALA A 131 -20.44 24.80 -15.53
C ALA A 131 -19.25 23.87 -15.87
N ALA A 132 -18.70 23.15 -14.89
CA ALA A 132 -17.66 22.15 -15.09
C ALA A 132 -18.25 20.72 -15.17
N ARG A 133 -18.02 20.04 -16.31
CA ARG A 133 -18.46 18.66 -16.54
C ARG A 133 -17.85 17.68 -15.54
N ILE A 134 -18.66 16.75 -15.03
CA ILE A 134 -18.27 15.71 -14.07
C ILE A 134 -17.18 14.81 -14.70
N PRO A 135 -15.98 14.72 -14.11
CA PRO A 135 -14.94 13.80 -14.56
C PRO A 135 -15.25 12.36 -14.12
N PHE A 136 -15.02 11.38 -14.98
CA PHE A 136 -15.12 9.94 -14.63
C PHE A 136 -14.13 9.09 -15.41
N GLN A 137 -13.77 7.92 -14.88
CA GLN A 137 -12.95 6.93 -15.58
C GLN A 137 -13.76 5.67 -15.93
N ILE A 138 -13.32 4.95 -16.94
CA ILE A 138 -13.80 3.59 -17.26
C ILE A 138 -12.75 2.56 -16.85
N GLU A 139 -13.14 1.57 -16.05
CA GLU A 139 -12.35 0.34 -15.88
C GLU A 139 -12.74 -0.68 -16.97
N VAL A 140 -11.74 -1.30 -17.59
CA VAL A 140 -11.87 -2.32 -18.64
C VAL A 140 -11.22 -3.59 -18.14
N ASP A 141 -11.97 -4.69 -18.08
CA ASP A 141 -11.39 -5.96 -17.65
C ASP A 141 -10.66 -6.65 -18.82
N THR A 142 -9.35 -6.76 -18.67
CA THR A 142 -8.44 -7.44 -19.59
C THR A 142 -8.03 -8.84 -19.11
N GLY A 143 -8.46 -9.25 -17.92
CA GLY A 143 -8.11 -10.53 -17.27
C GLY A 143 -7.94 -10.49 -15.75
N MET A 144 -8.34 -9.41 -15.07
CA MET A 144 -8.32 -9.29 -13.60
C MET A 144 -9.53 -9.96 -12.93
N GLY A 145 -10.68 -10.03 -13.61
CA GLY A 145 -11.87 -10.77 -13.14
C GLY A 145 -12.59 -10.18 -11.92
N ARG A 146 -12.22 -8.97 -11.48
CA ARG A 146 -12.72 -8.33 -10.25
C ARG A 146 -13.71 -7.19 -10.51
N ALA A 147 -13.43 -6.38 -11.53
CA ALA A 147 -14.14 -5.15 -11.85
C ALA A 147 -13.78 -4.70 -13.28
N GLY A 148 -14.54 -3.75 -13.80
CA GLY A 148 -14.42 -3.24 -15.17
C GLY A 148 -15.32 -3.92 -16.19
N PHE A 149 -15.57 -3.20 -17.29
CA PHE A 149 -16.35 -3.71 -18.41
C PHE A 149 -15.58 -4.80 -19.16
N GLY A 150 -16.20 -5.96 -19.38
CA GLY A 150 -15.59 -7.07 -20.10
C GLY A 150 -15.36 -6.78 -21.59
N LEU A 151 -14.16 -7.08 -22.09
CA LEU A 151 -13.84 -7.00 -23.52
C LEU A 151 -14.65 -7.94 -24.41
N HIS A 152 -15.32 -8.95 -23.84
CA HIS A 152 -16.09 -9.96 -24.56
C HIS A 152 -17.50 -9.48 -25.01
N GLN A 153 -17.94 -8.28 -24.58
CA GLN A 153 -19.22 -7.67 -25.00
C GLN A 153 -19.06 -6.17 -25.33
N PRO A 154 -18.24 -5.79 -26.35
CA PRO A 154 -17.74 -4.41 -26.53
C PRO A 154 -18.82 -3.32 -26.78
N GLY A 155 -20.09 -3.69 -26.99
CA GLY A 155 -21.19 -2.75 -27.23
C GLY A 155 -21.39 -1.69 -26.13
N TRP A 156 -20.95 -1.94 -24.90
CA TRP A 156 -20.99 -0.96 -23.80
C TRP A 156 -20.21 0.34 -24.12
N TRP A 157 -19.18 0.29 -24.98
CA TRP A 157 -18.45 1.49 -25.38
C TRP A 157 -19.33 2.49 -26.17
N GLY A 158 -20.36 2.00 -26.87
CA GLY A 158 -21.36 2.84 -27.53
C GLY A 158 -22.19 3.67 -26.53
N GLU A 159 -22.50 3.12 -25.36
CA GLU A 159 -23.14 3.87 -24.27
C GLU A 159 -22.17 4.90 -23.65
N VAL A 160 -20.90 4.55 -23.43
CA VAL A 160 -19.89 5.49 -22.90
C VAL A 160 -19.69 6.68 -23.85
N ARG A 161 -19.60 6.42 -25.17
CA ARG A 161 -19.52 7.47 -26.19
C ARG A 161 -20.74 8.38 -26.21
N ARG A 162 -21.95 7.85 -26.00
CA ARG A 162 -23.21 8.62 -25.91
C ARG A 162 -23.41 9.33 -24.58
N ALA A 163 -22.76 8.89 -23.51
CA ALA A 163 -22.77 9.54 -22.20
C ALA A 163 -21.94 10.83 -22.17
N ARG A 164 -20.84 10.89 -22.93
CA ARG A 164 -19.91 12.03 -22.96
C ARG A 164 -20.59 13.30 -23.49
N GLY A 165 -20.31 14.44 -22.85
CA GLY A 165 -20.75 15.78 -23.27
C GLY A 165 -22.03 16.26 -22.60
N ARG A 166 -22.93 15.33 -22.23
CA ARG A 166 -24.14 15.58 -21.41
C ARG A 166 -23.77 15.77 -19.93
N GLY A 167 -23.15 16.90 -19.60
CA GLY A 167 -22.61 17.16 -18.26
C GLY A 167 -21.40 16.29 -17.86
N LEU A 168 -21.03 15.26 -18.64
CA LEU A 168 -19.94 14.33 -18.32
C LEU A 168 -18.68 14.53 -19.17
N ARG A 169 -17.50 14.39 -18.54
CA ARG A 169 -16.18 14.33 -19.17
C ARG A 169 -15.54 12.96 -18.87
N LEU A 170 -15.26 12.20 -19.92
CA LEU A 170 -14.39 11.03 -19.82
C LEU A 170 -12.98 11.51 -19.48
N PHE A 171 -12.55 11.25 -18.25
CA PHE A 171 -11.26 11.66 -17.68
C PHE A 171 -10.17 10.62 -17.93
N GLY A 172 -10.54 9.35 -18.12
CA GLY A 172 -9.60 8.30 -18.45
C GLY A 172 -10.22 6.92 -18.69
N VAL A 173 -9.40 6.00 -19.17
CA VAL A 173 -9.72 4.59 -19.41
C VAL A 173 -8.58 3.73 -18.84
N PHE A 174 -8.90 2.65 -18.16
CA PHE A 174 -7.89 1.86 -17.45
C PHE A 174 -8.16 0.37 -17.37
N THR A 175 -7.12 -0.38 -17.02
CA THR A 175 -7.23 -1.77 -16.57
C THR A 175 -6.31 -2.00 -15.37
N HIS A 176 -6.35 -3.18 -14.75
CA HIS A 176 -5.45 -3.58 -13.67
C HIS A 176 -4.72 -4.88 -14.02
N LEU A 177 -3.41 -4.92 -13.74
CA LEU A 177 -2.55 -6.06 -14.08
C LEU A 177 -2.51 -7.07 -12.92
N HIS A 178 -2.85 -8.34 -13.20
CA HIS A 178 -3.02 -9.40 -12.19
C HIS A 178 -1.73 -10.15 -11.83
N SER A 179 -0.64 -9.94 -12.58
CA SER A 179 0.61 -10.71 -12.47
C SER A 179 1.87 -9.94 -12.88
N ALA A 180 1.81 -8.61 -12.99
CA ALA A 180 2.97 -7.80 -13.36
C ALA A 180 4.12 -7.88 -12.33
N ASP A 181 3.85 -8.43 -11.16
CA ASP A 181 4.75 -8.73 -10.04
C ASP A 181 5.35 -10.14 -10.07
N ARG A 182 4.93 -11.03 -10.98
CA ARG A 182 5.40 -12.44 -11.03
C ARG A 182 6.76 -12.57 -11.72
N ALA A 183 7.45 -13.69 -11.46
CA ALA A 183 8.76 -13.97 -12.07
C ALA A 183 8.66 -14.02 -13.60
N ASP A 184 7.68 -14.75 -14.12
CA ASP A 184 7.14 -14.59 -15.48
C ASP A 184 6.05 -13.51 -15.50
N PRO A 185 6.21 -12.39 -16.23
CA PRO A 185 5.20 -11.36 -16.40
C PRO A 185 4.43 -11.45 -17.74
N ASP A 186 4.63 -12.47 -18.58
CA ASP A 186 3.95 -12.62 -19.87
C ASP A 186 2.41 -12.61 -19.79
N PRO A 187 1.76 -13.18 -18.76
CA PRO A 187 0.31 -13.04 -18.61
C PRO A 187 -0.12 -11.56 -18.46
N ALA A 188 0.69 -10.74 -17.78
CA ALA A 188 0.47 -9.29 -17.67
C ALA A 188 0.81 -8.54 -18.98
N ARG A 189 1.81 -8.98 -19.76
CA ARG A 189 2.05 -8.45 -21.12
C ARG A 189 0.82 -8.66 -22.01
N ARG A 190 0.23 -9.85 -21.99
CA ARG A 190 -1.03 -10.16 -22.71
C ARG A 190 -2.22 -9.31 -22.25
N GLN A 191 -2.28 -8.89 -20.98
CA GLN A 191 -3.26 -7.90 -20.52
C GLN A 191 -3.00 -6.50 -21.09
N ILE A 192 -1.74 -6.06 -21.13
CA ILE A 192 -1.36 -4.75 -21.70
C ILE A 192 -1.70 -4.70 -23.19
N GLU A 193 -1.40 -5.76 -23.96
CA GLU A 193 -1.80 -5.83 -25.37
C GLU A 193 -3.32 -5.74 -25.57
N ARG A 194 -4.11 -6.42 -24.71
CA ARG A 194 -5.58 -6.36 -24.74
C ARG A 194 -6.08 -4.94 -24.45
N PHE A 195 -5.42 -4.23 -23.54
CA PHE A 195 -5.71 -2.82 -23.24
C PHE A 195 -5.34 -1.90 -24.41
N ASP A 196 -4.12 -2.00 -24.93
CA ASP A 196 -3.65 -1.19 -26.06
C ASP A 196 -4.56 -1.40 -27.29
N ARG A 197 -4.85 -2.65 -27.67
CA ARG A 197 -5.77 -2.97 -28.78
C ARG A 197 -7.19 -2.44 -28.57
N PHE A 198 -7.68 -2.43 -27.33
CA PHE A 198 -8.97 -1.80 -27.01
C PHE A 198 -8.90 -0.28 -27.24
N VAL A 199 -7.90 0.40 -26.69
CA VAL A 199 -7.73 1.85 -26.83
C VAL A 199 -7.60 2.26 -28.30
N GLU A 200 -6.83 1.50 -29.08
CA GLU A 200 -6.62 1.72 -30.52
C GLU A 200 -7.91 1.56 -31.34
N SER A 201 -8.76 0.58 -31.01
CA SER A 201 -9.96 0.24 -31.80
C SER A 201 -11.26 0.90 -31.31
N ALA A 202 -11.35 1.29 -30.03
CA ALA A 202 -12.56 1.84 -29.42
C ALA A 202 -13.04 3.12 -30.12
N GLY A 203 -12.08 3.99 -30.48
CA GLY A 203 -12.34 5.24 -31.19
C GLY A 203 -13.07 6.31 -30.36
N GLY A 204 -12.77 7.58 -30.63
CA GLY A 204 -13.40 8.71 -29.96
C GLY A 204 -13.02 8.88 -28.48
N ILE A 205 -11.95 8.25 -28.00
CA ILE A 205 -11.30 8.62 -26.74
C ILE A 205 -10.75 10.06 -26.87
N PRO A 206 -10.95 10.98 -25.89
CA PRO A 206 -10.36 12.31 -25.92
C PRO A 206 -8.81 12.27 -25.89
N PRO A 207 -8.09 13.13 -26.64
CA PRO A 207 -6.63 13.21 -26.56
C PRO A 207 -6.07 13.61 -25.19
N ASP A 208 -6.87 14.28 -24.33
CA ASP A 208 -6.52 14.66 -22.96
C ASP A 208 -6.84 13.57 -21.91
N ALA A 209 -7.45 12.44 -22.31
CA ALA A 209 -7.84 11.39 -21.39
C ALA A 209 -6.63 10.61 -20.85
N LEU A 210 -6.69 10.25 -19.57
CA LEU A 210 -5.69 9.37 -18.96
C LEU A 210 -5.86 7.94 -19.45
N LEU A 211 -4.77 7.33 -19.89
CA LEU A 211 -4.69 5.95 -20.31
C LEU A 211 -3.69 5.26 -19.40
N HIS A 212 -4.14 4.30 -18.59
CA HIS A 212 -3.22 3.64 -17.66
C HIS A 212 -3.57 2.18 -17.35
N CYS A 213 -2.66 1.27 -17.64
CA CYS A 213 -2.68 -0.13 -17.19
C CYS A 213 -1.81 -0.33 -15.93
N ALA A 214 -0.61 0.24 -15.93
CA ALA A 214 0.47 -0.03 -14.97
C ALA A 214 0.11 0.27 -13.50
N ASN A 215 0.23 -0.76 -12.66
CA ASN A 215 0.46 -0.63 -11.21
C ASN A 215 1.98 -0.48 -10.95
N SER A 216 2.44 -0.54 -9.68
CA SER A 216 3.87 -0.44 -9.33
C SER A 216 4.78 -1.36 -10.15
N ALA A 217 4.35 -2.61 -10.37
CA ALA A 217 5.16 -3.63 -11.03
C ALA A 217 5.10 -3.53 -12.56
N GLY A 218 3.96 -3.11 -13.10
CA GLY A 218 3.89 -2.68 -14.49
C GLY A 218 4.85 -1.52 -14.76
N ALA A 219 4.76 -0.44 -13.98
CA ALA A 219 5.50 0.81 -14.19
C ALA A 219 7.03 0.67 -14.14
N LEU A 220 7.56 -0.39 -13.51
CA LEU A 220 8.99 -0.63 -13.32
C LEU A 220 9.52 -1.85 -14.09
N ARG A 221 8.66 -2.59 -14.81
CA ARG A 221 9.07 -3.83 -15.52
C ARG A 221 8.46 -3.98 -16.92
N LEU A 222 7.40 -3.22 -17.26
CA LEU A 222 6.56 -3.43 -18.45
C LEU A 222 6.14 -2.10 -19.09
N GLY A 223 6.51 -1.91 -20.36
CA GLY A 223 5.97 -0.83 -21.18
C GLY A 223 4.52 -1.10 -21.64
N SER A 224 3.84 -0.04 -22.09
CA SER A 224 2.56 -0.08 -22.82
C SER A 224 2.65 0.94 -23.96
N ARG A 225 2.02 0.65 -25.09
CA ARG A 225 2.08 1.54 -26.28
C ARG A 225 1.09 2.70 -26.20
N THR A 226 0.04 2.56 -25.38
CA THR A 226 -1.05 3.55 -25.27
C THR A 226 -1.11 4.27 -23.92
N ALA A 227 -0.51 3.73 -22.86
CA ALA A 227 -0.61 4.33 -21.53
C ALA A 227 0.22 5.62 -21.40
N ASN A 228 -0.44 6.71 -21.00
CA ASN A 228 0.17 8.00 -20.68
C ASN A 228 0.29 8.27 -19.17
N ALA A 229 -0.08 7.29 -18.32
CA ALA A 229 -0.08 7.42 -16.87
C ALA A 229 0.21 6.10 -16.15
N VAL A 230 0.68 6.19 -14.89
CA VAL A 230 1.07 5.05 -14.06
C VAL A 230 0.56 5.18 -12.62
N ARG A 231 0.26 4.05 -11.97
CA ARG A 231 -0.33 3.99 -10.62
C ARG A 231 0.59 3.27 -9.60
N PRO A 232 1.74 3.86 -9.21
CA PRO A 232 2.61 3.26 -8.20
C PRO A 232 1.94 3.23 -6.83
N GLY A 233 1.95 2.06 -6.21
CA GLY A 233 1.53 1.81 -4.83
C GLY A 233 2.70 1.27 -4.03
N ILE A 234 2.71 -0.05 -3.73
CA ILE A 234 3.62 -0.71 -2.77
C ILE A 234 5.11 -0.34 -2.87
N TYR A 235 5.61 -0.04 -4.06
CA TYR A 235 7.00 0.38 -4.29
C TYR A 235 7.34 1.70 -3.56
N LEU A 236 6.41 2.66 -3.55
CA LEU A 236 6.54 3.93 -2.81
C LEU A 236 6.71 3.69 -1.31
N TYR A 237 6.27 2.54 -0.82
CA TYR A 237 6.28 2.12 0.59
C TYR A 237 7.43 1.15 0.93
N GLY A 238 8.44 1.03 0.06
CA GLY A 238 9.67 0.31 0.38
C GLY A 238 9.60 -1.21 0.21
N ALA A 239 8.70 -1.74 -0.62
CA ALA A 239 8.60 -3.17 -0.92
C ALA A 239 8.75 -3.47 -2.42
N PRO A 240 9.44 -4.57 -2.78
CA PRO A 240 9.82 -4.88 -4.16
C PRO A 240 8.62 -5.22 -5.05
N VAL A 241 8.85 -5.13 -6.36
CA VAL A 241 7.85 -5.36 -7.42
C VAL A 241 8.06 -6.66 -8.21
N ALA A 242 8.92 -7.55 -7.70
CA ALA A 242 9.12 -8.91 -8.18
C ALA A 242 9.70 -9.79 -7.05
N PRO A 243 9.55 -11.13 -7.10
CA PRO A 243 10.34 -12.05 -6.29
C PRO A 243 11.84 -11.79 -6.40
N ARG A 244 12.57 -12.02 -5.30
CA ARG A 244 14.03 -11.85 -5.23
C ARG A 244 14.72 -12.59 -6.39
N GLY A 245 15.53 -11.87 -7.17
CA GLY A 245 16.23 -12.41 -8.34
C GLY A 245 15.42 -12.50 -9.64
N SER A 246 14.16 -12.03 -9.67
CA SER A 246 13.32 -12.02 -10.90
C SER A 246 12.92 -10.62 -11.39
N ALA A 247 13.49 -9.57 -10.80
CA ALA A 247 13.44 -8.23 -11.35
C ALA A 247 14.43 -8.10 -12.53
N PRO A 248 14.10 -7.32 -13.58
CA PRO A 248 15.09 -6.86 -14.56
C PRO A 248 16.28 -6.15 -13.87
N ALA A 249 17.47 -6.22 -14.46
CA ALA A 249 18.70 -5.66 -13.86
C ALA A 249 18.68 -4.13 -13.75
N ASP A 250 17.89 -3.48 -14.60
CA ASP A 250 17.61 -2.04 -14.65
C ASP A 250 16.46 -1.60 -13.73
N CYS A 251 15.69 -2.53 -13.16
CA CYS A 251 14.60 -2.23 -12.22
C CYS A 251 15.17 -1.85 -10.83
N PRO A 252 15.11 -0.57 -10.42
CA PRO A 252 15.78 -0.14 -9.20
C PRO A 252 15.09 -0.72 -7.94
N PRO A 253 15.83 -1.24 -6.95
CA PRO A 253 15.24 -1.63 -5.67
C PRO A 253 14.68 -0.38 -4.95
N PRO A 254 13.56 -0.51 -4.22
CA PRO A 254 13.01 0.61 -3.46
C PRO A 254 13.79 0.82 -2.15
N ASP A 255 13.93 2.07 -1.75
CA ASP A 255 14.48 2.45 -0.45
C ASP A 255 13.52 1.98 0.67
N PRO A 256 14.01 1.29 1.72
CA PRO A 256 13.18 0.90 2.86
C PRO A 256 12.54 2.11 3.56
N VAL A 257 11.21 2.15 3.57
CA VAL A 257 10.43 3.29 4.11
C VAL A 257 10.17 3.18 5.60
N ILE A 258 10.01 1.96 6.14
CA ILE A 258 9.58 1.78 7.54
C ILE A 258 10.63 1.13 8.43
N SER A 259 10.49 1.35 9.73
CA SER A 259 10.99 0.43 10.75
C SER A 259 9.93 0.21 11.83
N VAL A 260 9.62 -1.05 12.14
CA VAL A 260 8.71 -1.41 13.24
C VAL A 260 9.58 -1.75 14.45
N ARG A 261 9.39 -1.03 15.55
CA ARG A 261 10.24 -1.12 16.74
C ARG A 261 9.43 -1.32 18.02
N ALA A 262 10.01 -1.98 19.01
CA ALA A 262 9.41 -2.15 20.33
C ALA A 262 10.47 -2.16 21.44
N ARG A 263 10.06 -1.74 22.64
CA ARG A 263 10.85 -1.86 23.86
C ARG A 263 10.78 -3.28 24.43
N VAL A 264 11.91 -3.76 24.93
CA VAL A 264 11.95 -4.90 25.87
C VAL A 264 11.38 -4.42 27.22
N VAL A 265 10.43 -5.17 27.78
CA VAL A 265 9.82 -4.88 29.10
C VAL A 265 10.23 -5.87 30.19
N LEU A 266 10.81 -7.00 29.80
CA LEU A 266 11.38 -8.00 30.71
C LEU A 266 12.48 -8.76 29.98
N ALA A 267 13.69 -8.80 30.55
CA ALA A 267 14.72 -9.77 30.19
C ALA A 267 14.92 -10.71 31.38
N ARG A 268 15.06 -12.02 31.12
CA ARG A 268 15.34 -13.01 32.15
C ARG A 268 16.08 -14.21 31.57
N ASP A 269 16.89 -14.85 32.40
CA ASP A 269 17.50 -16.14 32.08
C ASP A 269 16.56 -17.28 32.48
N VAL A 270 16.60 -18.41 31.76
CA VAL A 270 15.79 -19.60 32.03
C VAL A 270 16.65 -20.87 32.01
N PRO A 271 16.32 -21.90 32.79
CA PRO A 271 17.01 -23.18 32.73
C PRO A 271 16.66 -23.94 31.43
N SER A 272 17.44 -24.99 31.13
CA SER A 272 17.07 -26.01 30.15
C SER A 272 15.71 -26.63 30.50
N GLY A 273 14.93 -26.99 29.49
CA GLY A 273 13.62 -27.62 29.66
C GLY A 273 12.47 -26.67 29.97
N ALA A 274 12.72 -25.37 30.18
CA ALA A 274 11.70 -24.36 30.43
C ALA A 274 10.76 -24.18 29.23
N THR A 275 9.45 -24.15 29.46
CA THR A 275 8.43 -24.03 28.41
C THR A 275 7.87 -22.62 28.29
N LEU A 276 7.35 -22.28 27.09
CA LEU A 276 6.94 -20.91 26.76
C LEU A 276 5.59 -20.82 26.05
N GLY A 277 4.73 -19.94 26.59
CA GLY A 277 3.55 -19.39 25.92
C GLY A 277 2.38 -20.36 25.73
N TYR A 278 1.38 -19.89 25.00
CA TYR A 278 0.11 -20.61 24.78
C TYR A 278 0.32 -22.01 24.19
N GLY A 279 0.01 -23.05 24.97
CA GLY A 279 0.16 -24.44 24.56
C GLY A 279 1.61 -24.94 24.54
N ALA A 280 2.53 -24.28 25.25
CA ALA A 280 3.91 -24.71 25.46
C ALA A 280 4.67 -25.11 24.18
N THR A 281 4.41 -24.43 23.05
CA THR A 281 4.94 -24.81 21.73
C THR A 281 6.44 -24.55 21.56
N TYR A 282 7.12 -24.09 22.60
CA TYR A 282 8.56 -23.92 22.65
C TYR A 282 9.07 -24.39 24.01
N ARG A 283 10.25 -25.00 24.00
CA ARG A 283 11.00 -25.47 25.15
C ARG A 283 12.47 -25.16 24.92
N SER A 284 13.14 -24.59 25.92
CA SER A 284 14.59 -24.38 25.87
C SER A 284 15.32 -25.74 25.87
N GLY A 285 16.34 -25.90 25.02
CA GLY A 285 17.22 -27.07 25.04
C GLY A 285 18.34 -26.96 26.08
N GLU A 286 18.79 -25.72 26.30
CA GLU A 286 19.93 -25.32 27.11
C GLU A 286 19.51 -24.16 28.04
N PRO A 287 20.32 -23.76 29.03
CA PRO A 287 20.11 -22.50 29.74
C PRO A 287 20.26 -21.32 28.76
N GLU A 288 19.26 -20.44 28.69
CA GLU A 288 19.19 -19.38 27.67
C GLU A 288 18.45 -18.13 28.18
N ARG A 289 18.59 -17.01 27.48
CA ARG A 289 17.98 -15.72 27.87
C ARG A 289 16.78 -15.38 27.00
N TRP A 290 15.68 -14.96 27.64
CA TRP A 290 14.44 -14.54 27.00
C TRP A 290 14.20 -13.05 27.22
N ALA A 291 14.11 -12.29 26.12
CA ALA A 291 13.68 -10.91 26.11
C ALA A 291 12.22 -10.80 25.63
N THR A 292 11.36 -10.18 26.43
CA THR A 292 9.95 -9.93 26.12
C THR A 292 9.79 -8.51 25.58
N ALA A 293 9.53 -8.39 24.27
CA ALA A 293 9.21 -7.13 23.62
C ALA A 293 7.72 -6.80 23.74
N ALA A 294 7.38 -5.54 23.98
CA ALA A 294 6.01 -5.06 24.17
C ALA A 294 5.26 -4.78 22.85
N ILE A 295 5.28 -5.76 21.95
CA ILE A 295 4.50 -5.77 20.70
C ILE A 295 3.92 -7.17 20.47
N GLY A 296 2.67 -7.25 20.03
CA GLY A 296 2.00 -8.52 19.72
C GLY A 296 1.03 -8.43 18.55
N TYR A 297 0.17 -9.43 18.40
CA TYR A 297 -0.76 -9.48 17.25
C TYR A 297 -1.88 -8.42 17.31
N GLY A 298 -2.20 -7.89 18.50
CA GLY A 298 -3.09 -6.73 18.66
C GLY A 298 -2.48 -5.41 18.15
N ASP A 299 -1.16 -5.37 17.95
CA ASP A 299 -0.45 -4.26 17.31
C ASP A 299 -0.23 -4.50 15.80
N GLY A 300 -0.59 -5.69 15.29
CA GLY A 300 -0.43 -6.08 13.89
C GLY A 300 0.76 -7.00 13.59
N LEU A 301 1.55 -7.43 14.59
CA LEU A 301 2.63 -8.40 14.35
C LEU A 301 2.03 -9.79 14.05
N PRO A 302 2.24 -10.39 12.86
CA PRO A 302 1.53 -11.61 12.50
C PRO A 302 1.84 -12.79 13.43
N ARG A 303 0.82 -13.32 14.14
CA ARG A 303 0.96 -14.42 15.12
C ARG A 303 1.61 -15.68 14.54
N VAL A 304 1.51 -15.86 13.22
CA VAL A 304 2.18 -16.90 12.41
C VAL A 304 3.71 -16.88 12.53
N LEU A 305 4.34 -15.75 12.89
CA LEU A 305 5.79 -15.62 13.08
C LEU A 305 6.33 -16.30 14.35
N GLY A 306 5.48 -16.75 15.27
CA GLY A 306 5.93 -17.55 16.42
C GLY A 306 6.67 -18.82 16.00
N ASN A 307 7.81 -19.12 16.63
CA ASN A 307 8.74 -20.20 16.28
C ASN A 307 9.30 -20.17 14.83
N ARG A 308 9.19 -19.05 14.09
CA ARG A 308 9.60 -18.98 12.67
C ARG A 308 10.25 -17.66 12.26
N GLY A 309 9.76 -16.55 12.79
CA GLY A 309 10.36 -15.24 12.59
C GLY A 309 11.61 -15.04 13.43
N TRP A 310 12.39 -14.04 13.05
CA TRP A 310 13.45 -13.45 13.85
C TRP A 310 13.24 -11.94 13.87
N ALA A 311 13.75 -11.27 14.90
CA ALA A 311 13.83 -9.82 15.02
C ALA A 311 15.32 -9.41 15.10
N ILE A 312 15.60 -8.12 15.28
CA ILE A 312 16.94 -7.61 15.54
C ILE A 312 16.99 -6.98 16.93
N ALA A 313 17.95 -7.37 17.76
CA ALA A 313 18.20 -6.80 19.08
C ALA A 313 19.73 -6.71 19.31
N GLY A 314 20.22 -5.61 19.88
CA GLY A 314 21.67 -5.37 19.99
C GLY A 314 22.42 -5.22 18.66
N GLY A 315 21.71 -5.17 17.52
CA GLY A 315 22.29 -5.32 16.18
C GLY A 315 22.41 -6.77 15.70
N GLU A 316 22.02 -7.76 16.50
CA GLU A 316 22.06 -9.19 16.15
C GLU A 316 20.67 -9.78 15.83
N ARG A 317 20.67 -10.90 15.11
CA ARG A 317 19.45 -11.58 14.63
C ARG A 317 18.91 -12.59 15.65
N VAL A 318 17.89 -12.20 16.40
CA VAL A 318 17.32 -12.99 17.50
C VAL A 318 16.01 -13.70 17.11
N PRO A 319 15.86 -15.04 17.30
CA PRO A 319 14.65 -15.76 16.90
C PRO A 319 13.44 -15.47 17.82
N ILE A 320 12.24 -15.45 17.23
CA ILE A 320 10.97 -15.35 17.95
C ILE A 320 10.59 -16.74 18.47
N VAL A 321 10.45 -16.87 19.79
CA VAL A 321 10.20 -18.15 20.48
C VAL A 321 8.81 -18.17 21.13
N GLY A 322 8.17 -19.35 21.07
CA GLY A 322 6.78 -19.53 21.49
C GLY A 322 5.76 -18.92 20.51
N ARG A 323 4.48 -18.92 20.92
CA ARG A 323 3.40 -18.22 20.20
C ARG A 323 3.35 -16.75 20.62
N ILE A 324 3.38 -15.83 19.65
CA ILE A 324 3.17 -14.38 19.85
C ILE A 324 1.83 -14.13 20.56
N SER A 325 1.85 -13.37 21.64
CA SER A 325 0.67 -12.96 22.43
C SER A 325 0.00 -11.72 21.83
N MET A 326 -1.12 -11.28 22.42
CA MET A 326 -1.85 -10.11 21.90
C MET A 326 -1.00 -8.83 21.99
N ASP A 327 -0.26 -8.66 23.09
CA ASP A 327 0.45 -7.41 23.41
C ASP A 327 1.96 -7.56 23.55
N THR A 328 2.47 -8.79 23.50
CA THR A 328 3.89 -9.12 23.75
C THR A 328 4.40 -10.25 22.86
N THR A 329 5.71 -10.24 22.62
CA THR A 329 6.47 -11.25 21.87
C THR A 329 7.74 -11.58 22.62
N VAL A 330 8.11 -12.86 22.67
CA VAL A 330 9.33 -13.32 23.34
C VAL A 330 10.38 -13.73 22.31
N LEU A 331 11.63 -13.34 22.59
CA LEU A 331 12.80 -13.52 21.76
C LEU A 331 13.85 -14.28 22.57
N ARG A 332 14.58 -15.20 21.94
CA ARG A 332 15.79 -15.76 22.55
C ARG A 332 16.99 -14.88 22.17
N THR A 333 17.70 -14.34 23.15
CA THR A 333 18.75 -13.33 22.95
C THR A 333 20.08 -13.75 23.57
N GLY A 334 21.16 -13.05 23.20
CA GLY A 334 22.39 -13.00 24.00
C GLY A 334 22.18 -12.26 25.34
N GLY A 335 23.21 -12.29 26.20
CA GLY A 335 23.16 -11.75 27.57
C GLY A 335 22.88 -10.25 27.66
N ASP A 336 23.37 -9.48 26.71
CA ASP A 336 23.43 -8.01 26.78
C ASP A 336 22.09 -7.31 26.57
N VAL A 337 21.04 -8.04 26.17
CA VAL A 337 19.69 -7.48 26.02
C VAL A 337 19.00 -7.39 27.39
N GLY A 338 18.60 -6.18 27.76
CA GLY A 338 17.94 -5.81 29.01
C GLY A 338 16.58 -5.13 28.80
N ALA A 339 15.92 -4.76 29.90
CA ALA A 339 14.68 -3.99 29.84
C ALA A 339 14.95 -2.53 29.44
N GLY A 340 14.12 -1.98 28.56
CA GLY A 340 14.30 -0.66 27.93
C GLY A 340 14.97 -0.71 26.54
N ASP A 341 15.60 -1.82 26.15
CA ASP A 341 16.25 -1.94 24.84
C ASP A 341 15.28 -1.93 23.67
N VAL A 342 15.78 -1.54 22.49
CA VAL A 342 15.00 -1.43 21.25
C VAL A 342 15.21 -2.64 20.36
N VAL A 343 14.14 -3.40 20.15
CA VAL A 343 14.04 -4.48 19.17
C VAL A 343 13.47 -3.94 17.87
N THR A 344 13.98 -4.44 16.74
CA THR A 344 13.54 -4.13 15.38
C THR A 344 12.82 -5.34 14.76
N PHE A 345 11.53 -5.20 14.44
CA PHE A 345 10.70 -6.25 13.82
C PHE A 345 10.53 -6.08 12.30
N VAL A 346 10.79 -4.88 11.79
CA VAL A 346 10.99 -4.56 10.36
C VAL A 346 12.02 -3.43 10.30
N GLY A 347 12.93 -3.43 9.33
CA GLY A 347 13.93 -2.37 9.13
C GLY A 347 15.35 -2.77 9.56
N ARG A 348 16.18 -1.80 9.92
CA ARG A 348 17.64 -1.97 10.16
C ARG A 348 18.07 -1.54 11.57
N GLN A 349 19.09 -2.20 12.11
CA GLN A 349 19.82 -1.81 13.33
C GLN A 349 21.28 -2.24 13.18
N GLY A 350 22.22 -1.28 13.14
CA GLY A 350 23.58 -1.56 12.68
C GLY A 350 23.57 -2.08 11.25
N ASP A 351 24.36 -3.13 10.97
CA ASP A 351 24.41 -3.75 9.65
C ASP A 351 23.40 -4.89 9.46
N ALA A 352 22.73 -5.33 10.53
CA ALA A 352 21.63 -6.28 10.43
C ALA A 352 20.36 -5.61 9.89
N GLU A 353 19.74 -6.23 8.89
CA GLU A 353 18.48 -5.82 8.29
C GLU A 353 17.43 -6.94 8.32
N LEU A 354 16.17 -6.53 8.51
CA LEU A 354 14.97 -7.35 8.40
C LEU A 354 13.99 -6.69 7.41
N PRO A 355 14.12 -6.96 6.10
CA PRO A 355 13.30 -6.33 5.08
C PRO A 355 11.81 -6.68 5.23
N LEU A 356 10.94 -5.72 4.90
CA LEU A 356 9.48 -5.89 4.91
C LEU A 356 9.01 -7.13 4.09
N ALA A 357 9.67 -7.39 2.95
CA ALA A 357 9.39 -8.57 2.14
C ALA A 357 9.69 -9.88 2.89
N ALA A 358 10.85 -10.00 3.55
CA ALA A 358 11.22 -11.19 4.30
C ALA A 358 10.25 -11.46 5.48
N VAL A 359 9.72 -10.40 6.12
CA VAL A 359 8.69 -10.55 7.17
C VAL A 359 7.36 -11.03 6.58
N ALA A 360 6.99 -10.56 5.39
CA ALA A 360 5.81 -11.05 4.67
C ALA A 360 5.96 -12.53 4.26
N ASP A 361 7.11 -12.92 3.69
CA ASP A 361 7.43 -14.30 3.30
C ASP A 361 7.34 -15.26 4.49
N LEU A 362 7.94 -14.88 5.63
CA LEU A 362 7.90 -15.65 6.88
C LEU A 362 6.48 -15.74 7.48
N ALA A 363 5.65 -14.73 7.24
CA ALA A 363 4.23 -14.72 7.60
C ALA A 363 3.33 -15.41 6.55
N LYS A 364 3.89 -15.90 5.44
CA LYS A 364 3.18 -16.50 4.29
C LYS A 364 2.17 -15.55 3.62
N THR A 365 2.52 -14.27 3.53
CA THR A 365 1.68 -13.22 2.93
C THR A 365 2.53 -12.24 2.10
N ILE A 366 1.95 -11.11 1.71
CA ILE A 366 2.56 -10.05 0.90
C ILE A 366 2.81 -8.78 1.73
N PRO A 367 3.81 -7.94 1.36
CA PRO A 367 4.11 -6.67 2.04
C PRO A 367 2.91 -5.75 2.29
N TYR A 368 1.91 -5.79 1.40
CA TYR A 368 0.67 -5.04 1.53
C TYR A 368 -0.06 -5.36 2.84
N GLU A 369 -0.24 -6.65 3.17
CA GLU A 369 -0.98 -7.07 4.36
C GLU A 369 -0.22 -6.73 5.65
N ILE A 370 1.11 -6.91 5.66
CA ILE A 370 1.96 -6.51 6.78
C ILE A 370 1.77 -5.02 7.07
N LEU A 371 1.83 -4.16 6.05
CA LEU A 371 1.66 -2.72 6.20
C LEU A 371 0.27 -2.31 6.69
N THR A 372 -0.80 -2.84 6.07
CA THR A 372 -2.18 -2.51 6.46
C THR A 372 -2.62 -3.18 7.77
N GLY A 373 -1.93 -4.23 8.20
CA GLY A 373 -2.19 -4.93 9.47
C GLY A 373 -1.65 -4.22 10.71
N LEU A 374 -0.68 -3.31 10.57
CA LEU A 374 -0.14 -2.52 11.68
C LEU A 374 -1.26 -1.71 12.35
N SER A 375 -1.66 -2.08 13.56
CA SER A 375 -2.87 -1.52 14.17
C SER A 375 -2.68 -0.07 14.64
N ARG A 376 -3.78 0.67 14.83
CA ARG A 376 -3.74 2.08 15.29
C ARG A 376 -3.09 2.28 16.67
N ARG A 377 -2.83 1.19 17.42
CA ARG A 377 -2.09 1.22 18.69
C ARG A 377 -0.62 1.60 18.53
N LEU A 378 -0.02 1.38 17.35
CA LEU A 378 1.35 1.79 17.06
C LEU A 378 1.39 3.25 16.57
N PRO A 379 1.94 4.22 17.33
CA PRO A 379 2.19 5.55 16.81
C PRO A 379 3.11 5.51 15.57
N ARG A 380 2.77 6.31 14.56
CA ARG A 380 3.61 6.56 13.37
C ARG A 380 4.45 7.82 13.60
N ILE A 381 5.77 7.68 13.55
CA ILE A 381 6.75 8.77 13.74
C ILE A 381 7.44 9.01 12.41
N THR A 382 7.41 10.25 11.90
CA THR A 382 8.21 10.62 10.73
C THR A 382 9.67 10.76 11.10
N VAL A 383 10.57 10.20 10.28
CA VAL A 383 12.04 10.23 10.40
C VAL A 383 12.71 10.44 9.04
#